data_AF-A0A1G8W2C8-F1
#
_entry.id   AF-A0A1G8W2C8-F1
#
_cell.length_a   1.000
_cell.length_b   1.000
_cell.length_c   1.000
_cell.angle_alpha   90.00
_cell.angle_beta   90.00
_cell.angle_gamma   90.00
#
_symmetry.space_group_name_H-M   'P 1'
#
loop_
_entity.id
_entity.type
_entity.pdbx_description
1 polymer ?
#
loop_
_entity_poly.entity_id
_entity_poly.type
_entity_poly.pdbx_seq_one_letter_code
_entity_poly.pdbx_strand_id
1 'polypeptide(L)'
;MASPKTFEKLLDVREKEKQEAQKAYKQSVEDFEVVASDMYHLLKQKEDAEQAYHNDIHRSATVTTLSSHFSYIEKLKQKINQLQVSVNQARNLMDDRQGKLTDAYIEAKKFEKMIEVKKAKLHAAIKSEEDKQMDEISVTQFINNREW
;
A
#
# COMPACT_ATOMS: atom_id res chain seq x y z
N MET A 1 -12.22 -9.44 -30.94
CA MET A 1 -12.04 -9.55 -29.47
C MET A 1 -10.56 -9.43 -29.13
N ALA A 2 -10.17 -8.66 -28.11
CA ALA A 2 -8.76 -8.51 -27.73
C ALA A 2 -8.13 -9.85 -27.28
N SER A 3 -6.92 -10.13 -27.79
CA SER A 3 -6.18 -11.37 -27.58
C SER A 3 -5.65 -11.49 -26.15
N PRO A 4 -5.43 -12.71 -25.61
CA PRO A 4 -4.79 -12.90 -24.31
C PRO A 4 -3.46 -12.14 -24.15
N LYS A 5 -2.66 -12.08 -25.22
CA LYS A 5 -1.38 -11.34 -25.26
C LYS A 5 -1.53 -9.84 -25.02
N THR A 6 -2.65 -9.25 -25.43
CA THR A 6 -2.91 -7.82 -25.19
C THR A 6 -3.15 -7.56 -23.70
N PHE A 7 -3.85 -8.46 -23.01
CA PHE A 7 -4.08 -8.35 -21.57
C PHE A 7 -2.82 -8.64 -20.77
N GLU A 8 -1.96 -9.56 -21.21
CA GLU A 8 -0.65 -9.80 -20.59
C GLU A 8 0.22 -8.53 -20.61
N LYS A 9 0.31 -7.85 -21.76
CA LYS A 9 1.03 -6.56 -21.84
C LYS A 9 0.44 -5.50 -20.92
N LEU A 10 -0.89 -5.48 -20.76
CA LEU A 10 -1.56 -4.53 -19.88
C LEU A 10 -1.31 -4.89 -18.41
N LEU A 11 -1.26 -6.18 -18.06
CA LEU A 11 -0.86 -6.64 -16.74
C LEU A 11 0.57 -6.19 -16.42
N ASP A 12 1.51 -6.26 -17.36
CA ASP A 12 2.88 -5.77 -17.14
C ASP A 12 2.92 -4.28 -16.77
N VAL A 13 2.06 -3.46 -17.39
CA VAL A 13 1.92 -2.03 -17.03
C VAL A 13 1.36 -1.88 -15.62
N ARG A 14 0.30 -2.64 -15.28
CA ARG A 14 -0.32 -2.60 -13.95
C ARG A 14 0.62 -3.06 -12.84
N GLU A 15 1.46 -4.04 -13.14
CA GLU A 15 2.46 -4.53 -12.19
C GLU A 15 3.54 -3.47 -11.93
N LYS A 16 3.94 -2.71 -12.95
CA LYS A 16 4.84 -1.55 -12.78
C LYS A 16 4.18 -0.44 -11.96
N GLU A 17 2.94 -0.08 -12.26
CA GLU A 17 2.17 0.91 -11.48
C GLU A 17 2.07 0.49 -10.00
N LYS A 18 1.85 -0.80 -9.74
CA LYS A 18 1.82 -1.36 -8.37
C LYS A 18 3.17 -1.23 -7.67
N GLN A 19 4.27 -1.53 -8.36
CA GLN A 19 5.63 -1.38 -7.82
C GLN A 19 5.96 0.10 -7.51
N GLU A 20 5.57 1.01 -8.40
CA GLU A 20 5.73 2.45 -8.19
C GLU A 20 4.91 2.94 -6.98
N ALA A 21 3.65 2.51 -6.88
CA ALA A 21 2.79 2.81 -5.74
C ALA A 21 3.37 2.25 -4.43
N GLN A 22 3.95 1.05 -4.47
CA GLN A 22 4.58 0.41 -3.31
C GLN A 22 5.80 1.22 -2.84
N LYS A 23 6.64 1.67 -3.77
CA LYS A 23 7.79 2.52 -3.46
C LYS A 23 7.34 3.86 -2.87
N ALA A 24 6.32 4.49 -3.46
CA ALA A 24 5.78 5.75 -2.98
C ALA A 24 5.19 5.63 -1.56
N TYR A 25 4.46 4.54 -1.29
CA TYR A 25 3.95 4.26 0.05
C TYR A 25 5.09 4.06 1.06
N LYS A 26 6.10 3.25 0.72
CA LYS A 26 7.26 3.04 1.59
C LYS A 26 7.95 4.36 1.95
N GLN A 27 8.18 5.23 0.96
CA GLN A 27 8.76 6.56 1.21
C GLN A 27 7.88 7.38 2.16
N SER A 28 6.55 7.39 1.96
CA SER A 28 5.65 8.14 2.84
C SER A 28 5.61 7.61 4.28
N VAL A 29 5.84 6.31 4.47
CA VAL A 29 5.99 5.71 5.81
C VAL A 29 7.28 6.19 6.47
N GLU A 30 8.41 6.16 5.75
CA GLU A 30 9.69 6.65 6.25
C GLU A 30 9.61 8.14 6.63
N ASP A 31 9.00 8.97 5.76
CA ASP A 31 8.80 10.40 6.02
C ASP A 31 7.91 10.64 7.26
N PHE A 32 6.85 9.84 7.42
CA PHE A 32 5.99 9.91 8.59
C PHE A 32 6.72 9.49 9.87
N GLU A 33 7.53 8.43 9.83
CA GLU A 33 8.30 7.94 10.98
C GLU A 33 9.28 8.99 11.50
N VAL A 34 9.94 9.74 10.61
CA VAL A 34 10.84 10.83 11.00
C VAL A 34 10.10 11.90 11.80
N VAL A 35 9.01 12.43 11.26
CA VAL A 35 8.25 13.51 11.90
C VAL A 35 7.54 13.02 13.18
N ALA A 36 7.07 11.78 13.19
CA ALA A 36 6.48 11.16 14.37
C ALA A 36 7.51 10.94 15.50
N SER A 37 8.75 10.59 15.15
CA SER A 37 9.84 10.44 16.12
C SER A 37 10.20 11.78 16.77
N ASP A 38 10.28 12.85 15.99
CA ASP A 38 10.49 14.21 16.53
C ASP A 38 9.38 14.61 17.49
N MET A 39 8.13 14.27 17.15
CA MET A 39 6.97 14.53 17.99
C MET A 39 7.02 13.75 19.30
N TYR A 40 7.42 12.48 19.23
CA TYR A 40 7.63 11.65 20.41
C TYR A 40 8.69 12.27 21.34
N HIS A 41 9.83 12.69 20.79
CA HIS A 41 10.89 13.32 21.59
C HIS A 41 10.44 14.62 22.26
N LEU A 42 9.69 15.48 21.58
CA LEU A 42 9.16 16.71 22.18
C LEU A 42 8.14 16.42 23.29
N LEU A 43 7.26 15.43 23.09
CA LEU A 43 6.30 14.99 24.12
C LEU A 43 7.03 14.45 25.35
N LYS A 44 8.09 13.65 25.15
CA LYS A 44 8.91 13.13 26.23
C LYS A 44 9.62 14.24 27.01
N GLN A 45 10.22 15.20 26.30
CA GLN A 45 10.84 16.38 26.93
C GLN A 45 9.83 17.19 27.75
N LYS A 46 8.59 17.31 27.27
CA LYS A 46 7.53 18.01 27.99
C LYS A 46 7.17 17.26 29.28
N GLU A 47 6.98 15.94 29.20
CA GLU A 47 6.69 15.10 30.37
C GLU A 47 7.80 15.22 31.43
N ASP A 48 9.07 15.13 31.01
CA ASP A 48 10.21 15.25 31.93
C ASP A 48 10.29 16.65 32.56
N ALA A 49 9.98 17.71 31.80
CA ALA A 49 9.91 19.08 32.30
C ALA A 49 8.76 19.31 33.30
N GLU A 50 7.59 18.72 33.05
CA GLU A 50 6.44 18.75 33.97
C GLU A 50 6.75 18.00 35.27
N GLN A 51 7.46 16.87 35.19
CA GLN A 51 7.92 16.14 36.36
C GLN A 51 8.93 16.95 37.18
N ALA A 52 9.89 17.61 36.52
CA ALA A 52 10.85 18.48 37.19
C ALA A 52 10.16 19.66 37.90
N TYR A 53 9.22 20.32 37.21
CA TYR A 53 8.38 21.38 37.78
C TYR A 53 7.63 20.91 39.03
N HIS A 54 7.01 19.72 38.97
CA HIS A 54 6.29 19.14 40.10
C HIS A 54 7.22 18.86 41.30
N ASN A 55 8.41 18.30 41.05
CA ASN A 55 9.39 18.03 42.09
C ASN A 55 9.87 19.31 42.79
N ASP A 56 10.08 20.38 42.04
CA ASP A 56 10.55 21.67 42.57
C ASP A 56 9.49 22.39 43.40
N ILE A 57 8.20 22.24 43.05
CA ILE A 57 7.09 22.69 43.92
C ILE A 57 7.17 22.01 45.29
N HIS A 58 7.36 20.69 45.33
CA HIS A 58 7.43 19.94 46.60
C HIS A 58 8.67 20.28 47.44
N ARG A 59 9.73 20.76 46.80
CA ARG A 59 11.00 21.12 47.47
C ARG A 59 11.10 22.58 47.90
N SER A 60 10.02 23.36 47.78
CA SER A 60 10.01 24.80 48.10
C SER A 60 11.02 25.60 47.25
N ALA A 61 11.14 25.28 45.96
CA ALA A 61 11.99 26.02 45.04
C ALA A 61 11.59 27.49 44.89
N THR A 62 12.54 28.34 44.48
CA THR A 62 12.30 29.77 44.28
C THR A 62 11.29 30.03 43.16
N VAL A 63 10.48 31.08 43.30
CA VAL A 63 9.51 31.54 42.29
C VAL A 63 10.15 31.70 40.91
N THR A 64 11.41 32.16 40.84
CA THR A 64 12.16 32.32 39.59
C THR A 64 12.39 30.99 38.87
N THR A 65 12.72 29.92 39.60
CA THR A 65 12.92 28.57 39.05
C THR A 65 11.62 28.03 38.50
N LEU A 66 10.54 28.18 39.27
CA LEU A 66 9.20 27.75 38.89
C LEU A 66 8.70 28.45 37.61
N SER A 67 8.89 29.76 37.52
CA SER A 67 8.56 30.57 36.34
C SER A 67 9.37 30.17 35.10
N SER A 68 10.64 29.81 35.30
CA SER A 68 11.53 29.35 34.23
C SER A 68 11.06 28.01 33.65
N HIS A 69 10.70 27.06 34.52
CA HIS A 69 10.12 25.77 34.11
C HIS A 69 8.80 25.96 33.35
N PHE A 70 7.90 26.79 33.87
CA PHE A 70 6.64 27.10 33.21
C PHE A 70 6.87 27.67 31.80
N SER A 71 7.76 28.66 31.68
CA SER A 71 8.12 29.25 30.39
C SER A 71 8.72 28.25 29.41
N TYR A 72 9.51 27.29 29.91
CA TYR A 72 10.06 26.21 29.08
C TYR A 72 8.98 25.25 28.59
N ILE A 73 8.07 24.83 29.47
CA ILE A 73 6.92 23.97 29.12
C ILE A 73 6.04 24.65 28.07
N GLU A 74 5.76 25.95 28.20
CA GLU A 74 4.99 26.70 27.20
C GLU A 74 5.68 26.74 25.84
N LYS A 75 7.00 26.92 25.80
CA LYS A 75 7.78 26.82 24.55
C LYS A 75 7.71 25.42 23.93
N LEU A 76 7.77 24.37 24.74
CA LEU A 76 7.60 23.00 24.25
C LEU A 76 6.19 22.78 23.68
N LYS A 77 5.14 23.26 24.35
CA LYS A 77 3.76 23.20 23.83
C LYS A 77 3.61 23.90 22.48
N GLN A 78 4.22 25.08 22.31
CA GLN A 78 4.20 25.78 21.03
C GLN A 78 4.86 24.97 19.91
N LYS A 79 6.03 24.37 20.18
CA LYS A 79 6.72 23.49 19.22
C LYS A 79 5.90 22.24 18.89
N ILE A 80 5.30 21.60 19.90
CA ILE A 80 4.43 20.44 19.73
C ILE A 80 3.24 20.79 18.83
N ASN A 81 2.57 21.91 19.08
CA ASN A 81 1.44 22.35 18.25
C ASN A 81 1.83 22.61 16.79
N GLN A 82 3.01 23.18 16.55
CA GLN A 82 3.53 23.38 15.20
C GLN A 82 3.83 22.05 14.51
N LEU A 83 4.53 21.14 15.20
CA LEU A 83 4.91 19.84 14.65
C LEU A 83 3.70 18.92 14.43
N GLN A 84 2.65 19.05 15.23
CA GLN A 84 1.41 18.28 15.07
C GLN A 84 0.78 18.47 13.68
N VAL A 85 0.87 19.66 13.11
CA VAL A 85 0.39 19.93 11.75
C VAL A 85 1.18 19.09 10.74
N SER A 86 2.50 19.05 10.86
CA SER A 86 3.38 18.26 9.99
C SER A 86 3.15 16.75 10.16
N VAL A 87 2.98 16.26 11.40
CA VAL A 87 2.64 14.85 11.66
C VAL A 87 1.33 14.47 10.98
N ASN A 88 0.30 15.32 11.10
CA ASN A 88 -1.00 15.07 10.47
C ASN A 88 -0.91 15.10 8.94
N GLN A 89 -0.13 16.02 8.37
CA GLN A 89 0.11 16.08 6.92
C GLN A 89 0.83 14.82 6.42
N ALA A 90 1.89 14.39 7.11
CA ALA A 90 2.63 13.18 6.76
C ALA A 90 1.75 11.92 6.89
N ARG A 91 0.91 11.84 7.93
CA ARG A 91 -0.06 10.75 8.09
C ARG A 91 -1.07 10.71 6.95
N ASN A 92 -1.69 11.86 6.62
CA ASN A 92 -2.67 11.92 5.54
C ASN A 92 -2.05 11.53 4.19
N LEU A 93 -0.80 11.94 3.94
CA LEU A 93 -0.07 11.53 2.74
C LEU A 93 0.17 10.02 2.73
N MET A 94 0.63 9.46 3.85
CA MET A 94 0.84 8.01 4.00
C MET A 94 -0.45 7.23 3.73
N ASP A 95 -1.58 7.66 4.31
CA ASP A 95 -2.87 7.01 4.12
C ASP A 95 -3.36 7.09 2.66
N ASP A 96 -3.19 8.23 1.99
CA ASP A 96 -3.47 8.38 0.55
C ASP A 96 -2.60 7.43 -0.30
N ARG A 97 -1.30 7.30 0.01
CA ARG A 97 -0.41 6.37 -0.70
C ARG A 97 -0.79 4.91 -0.44
N GLN A 98 -1.25 4.59 0.77
CA GLN A 98 -1.76 3.25 1.09
C GLN A 98 -3.01 2.91 0.27
N GLY A 99 -3.93 3.87 0.14
CA GLY A 99 -5.12 3.73 -0.71
C GLY A 99 -4.74 3.45 -2.17
N LYS A 100 -3.86 4.28 -2.73
CA LYS A 100 -3.35 4.10 -4.11
C LYS A 100 -2.66 2.77 -4.34
N LEU A 101 -1.87 2.31 -3.37
CA LEU A 101 -1.24 0.99 -3.42
C LEU A 101 -2.29 -0.13 -3.45
N THR A 102 -3.31 -0.03 -2.59
CA THR A 102 -4.42 -0.99 -2.52
C THR A 102 -5.16 -1.06 -3.85
N ASP A 103 -5.49 0.10 -4.45
CA ASP A 103 -6.14 0.17 -5.76
C ASP A 103 -5.28 -0.46 -6.86
N ALA A 104 -3.97 -0.20 -6.87
CA ALA A 104 -3.05 -0.79 -7.84
C ALA A 104 -2.98 -2.33 -7.72
N TYR A 105 -2.99 -2.86 -6.49
CA TYR A 105 -3.09 -4.31 -6.25
C TYR A 105 -4.40 -4.89 -6.80
N ILE A 106 -5.52 -4.21 -6.54
CA ILE A 106 -6.84 -4.64 -7.03
C ILE A 106 -6.86 -4.66 -8.56
N GLU A 107 -6.36 -3.62 -9.23
CA GLU A 107 -6.32 -3.55 -10.69
C GLU A 107 -5.44 -4.65 -11.29
N ALA A 108 -4.22 -4.86 -10.77
CA ALA A 108 -3.37 -5.95 -11.24
C ALA A 108 -4.09 -7.32 -11.10
N LYS A 109 -4.76 -7.56 -9.97
CA LYS A 109 -5.52 -8.81 -9.73
C LYS A 109 -6.68 -8.99 -10.71
N LYS A 110 -7.38 -7.92 -11.07
CA LYS A 110 -8.45 -7.97 -12.09
C LYS A 110 -7.91 -8.43 -13.44
N PHE A 111 -6.75 -7.91 -13.86
CA PHE A 111 -6.12 -8.32 -15.12
C PHE A 111 -5.62 -9.77 -15.09
N GLU A 112 -4.99 -10.21 -14.00
CA GLU A 112 -4.62 -11.61 -13.81
C GLU A 112 -5.83 -12.53 -14.02
N LYS A 113 -6.96 -12.21 -13.35
CA LYS A 113 -8.16 -13.05 -13.43
C LYS A 113 -8.77 -13.04 -14.83
N MET A 114 -8.75 -11.90 -15.51
CA MET A 114 -9.26 -11.79 -16.88
C MET A 114 -8.43 -12.60 -17.87
N ILE A 115 -7.10 -12.62 -17.71
CA ILE A 115 -6.18 -13.43 -18.52
C ILE A 115 -6.46 -14.91 -18.29
N GLU A 116 -6.56 -15.33 -17.03
CA GLU A 116 -6.87 -16.72 -16.65
C GLU A 116 -8.15 -17.22 -17.32
N VAL A 117 -9.25 -16.46 -17.19
CA VAL A 117 -10.54 -16.80 -17.80
C VAL A 117 -10.45 -16.86 -19.33
N LYS A 118 -9.71 -15.96 -19.97
CA LYS A 118 -9.54 -15.97 -21.43
C LYS A 118 -8.71 -17.15 -21.91
N LYS A 119 -7.65 -17.51 -21.21
CA LYS A 119 -6.84 -18.69 -21.52
C LYS A 119 -7.64 -19.98 -21.37
N ALA A 120 -8.43 -20.10 -20.30
CA ALA A 120 -9.31 -21.24 -20.09
C ALA A 120 -10.35 -21.38 -21.22
N LYS A 121 -10.98 -20.27 -21.64
CA LYS A 121 -11.92 -20.27 -22.77
C LYS A 121 -11.26 -20.65 -24.09
N LEU A 122 -10.05 -20.15 -24.36
CA LEU A 122 -9.30 -20.50 -25.56
C LEU A 122 -8.95 -22.00 -25.58
N HIS A 123 -8.46 -22.52 -24.45
CA HIS A 123 -8.13 -23.94 -24.31
C HIS A 123 -9.36 -24.84 -24.49
N ALA A 124 -10.50 -24.46 -23.91
CA ALA A 124 -11.75 -25.21 -24.10
C ALA A 124 -12.23 -25.20 -25.55
N ALA A 125 -12.07 -24.08 -26.27
CA ALA A 125 -12.41 -23.97 -27.68
C ALA A 125 -11.48 -24.83 -28.56
N ILE A 126 -10.17 -24.83 -28.29
CA ILE A 126 -9.20 -25.68 -28.99
C ILE A 126 -9.55 -27.15 -28.78
N LYS A 127 -9.74 -27.57 -27.53
CA LYS A 127 -10.11 -28.95 -27.21
C LYS A 127 -11.40 -29.39 -27.90
N SER A 128 -12.44 -28.55 -27.88
CA SER A 128 -13.70 -28.86 -28.56
C SER A 128 -13.54 -28.99 -30.08
N GLU A 129 -12.56 -28.32 -30.69
CA GLU A 129 -12.29 -28.43 -32.11
C GLU A 129 -11.46 -29.69 -32.42
N GLU A 130 -10.47 -30.01 -31.57
CA GLU A 130 -9.71 -31.26 -31.64
C GLU A 130 -10.63 -32.48 -31.51
N ASP A 131 -11.57 -32.46 -30.56
CA ASP A 131 -12.53 -33.55 -30.35
C ASP A 131 -13.40 -33.77 -31.61
N LYS A 132 -13.87 -32.70 -32.27
CA LYS A 132 -14.62 -32.81 -33.54
C LYS A 132 -13.78 -33.37 -34.68
N GLN A 133 -12.54 -32.90 -34.82
CA GLN A 133 -11.62 -33.42 -35.85
C GLN A 133 -11.33 -34.90 -35.64
N MET A 134 -11.18 -35.34 -34.38
CA MET A 134 -11.00 -36.75 -34.04
C MET A 134 -12.23 -37.59 -34.39
N ASP A 135 -13.44 -37.07 -34.15
CA ASP A 135 -14.69 -37.73 -34.54
C ASP A 135 -14.77 -37.88 -36.07
N GLU A 136 -14.46 -36.82 -36.83
CA GLU A 136 -14.45 -36.84 -38.31
C GLU A 136 -13.44 -37.85 -38.87
N ILE A 137 -12.22 -37.89 -38.33
CA ILE A 137 -11.19 -38.86 -38.71
C ILE A 137 -11.66 -40.29 -38.40
N SER A 138 -12.26 -40.52 -37.24
CA SER A 138 -12.74 -41.83 -36.82
C SER A 138 -13.86 -42.35 -37.74
N VAL A 139 -14.80 -41.48 -38.13
CA VAL A 139 -15.85 -41.81 -39.10
C VAL A 139 -15.25 -42.14 -40.47
N THR A 140 -14.30 -41.32 -40.94
CA THR A 140 -13.65 -41.54 -42.25
C THR A 140 -12.89 -42.86 -42.28
N GLN A 141 -12.14 -43.18 -41.22
CA GLN A 141 -11.43 -44.45 -41.09
C GLN A 141 -12.40 -45.64 -41.04
N PHE A 142 -13.50 -45.52 -40.31
CA PHE A 142 -14.52 -46.57 -40.25
C PHE A 142 -15.14 -46.86 -41.62
N ILE A 143 -15.44 -45.81 -42.40
CA ILE A 143 -15.97 -45.95 -43.77
C ILE A 143 -14.93 -46.64 -44.66
N ASN A 144 -13.68 -46.17 -44.64
CA ASN A 144 -12.62 -46.72 -45.47
C ASN A 144 -12.29 -48.19 -45.16
N ASN A 145 -12.40 -48.63 -43.90
CA ASN A 145 -12.20 -50.03 -43.51
C ASN A 145 -13.39 -50.95 -43.84
N ARG A 146 -14.58 -50.42 -44.19
CA ARG A 146 -15.74 -51.22 -44.63
C ARG A 146 -15.78 -51.49 -46.13
N GLU A 147 -15.00 -50.74 -46.91
CA GLU A 147 -14.94 -50.83 -48.37
C GLU A 147 -13.86 -51.82 -48.88
N TRP A 148 -13.29 -52.65 -47.98
CA TRP A 148 -12.37 -53.76 -48.28
C TRP A 148 -13.01 -55.12 -47.96
#